data_AF-A0A7M1B9P2-F1
#
_entry.id   AF-A0A7M1B9P2-F1
#
_cell.length_a   1.000
_cell.length_b   1.000
_cell.length_c   1.000
_cell.angle_alpha   90.00
_cell.angle_beta   90.00
_cell.angle_gamma   90.00
#
_symmetry.space_group_name_H-M   'P 1'
#
loop_
_entity.id
_entity.type
_entity.pdbx_description
1 polymer ?
#
loop_
_entity_poly.entity_id
_entity_poly.type
_entity_poly.pdbx_seq_one_letter_code
_entity_poly.pdbx_strand_id
1 'polypeptide(L)'
;MRRRLSWWMGGILMSLLLLYTFASFGAGRPLGASTYVPYYAGILFAMNPEHYTYLQEIEKPGAWEGVMLLGSLVGGFITSVFITKSFRFSIMPTGWKVYKNSSVISRLIWSFVAGFFLIIGARLAGGCTSGHFLSGMSQTAFSSMIFGGVVLVSLIITGKLFYKSGDSK
;
A
#
# COMPACT_ATOMS: atom_id res chain seq x y z
N MET A 1 1.49 17.16 -22.20
CA MET A 1 1.95 15.87 -22.78
C MET A 1 2.26 14.91 -21.63
N ARG A 2 1.42 13.89 -21.39
CA ARG A 2 1.58 12.99 -20.24
C ARG A 2 2.80 12.10 -20.50
N ARG A 3 3.96 12.44 -19.95
CA ARG A 3 5.17 11.59 -19.99
C ARG A 3 4.87 10.32 -19.20
N ARG A 4 4.30 9.31 -19.88
CA ARG A 4 4.05 7.99 -19.29
C ARG A 4 5.35 7.21 -19.41
N LEU A 5 5.86 6.75 -18.27
CA LEU A 5 6.98 5.81 -18.23
C LEU A 5 6.57 4.53 -18.99
N SER A 6 7.44 4.00 -19.82
CA SER A 6 7.18 2.72 -20.49
C SER A 6 7.14 1.59 -19.45
N TRP A 7 6.37 0.54 -19.73
CA TRP A 7 6.20 -0.58 -18.80
C TRP A 7 7.53 -1.26 -18.46
N TRP A 8 8.42 -1.40 -19.45
CA TRP A 8 9.72 -2.04 -19.28
C TRP A 8 10.66 -1.19 -18.41
N MET A 9 10.65 0.14 -18.56
CA MET A 9 11.41 1.04 -17.67
C MET A 9 10.90 0.96 -16.24
N GLY A 10 9.57 0.93 -16.05
CA GLY A 10 8.96 0.73 -14.74
C GLY A 10 9.38 -0.59 -14.09
N GLY A 11 9.42 -1.67 -14.89
CA GLY A 11 9.91 -2.98 -14.46
C GLY A 11 11.36 -2.94 -13.99
N ILE A 12 12.26 -2.37 -14.80
CA ILE A 12 13.69 -2.26 -14.45
C ILE A 12 13.88 -1.43 -13.17
N LEU A 13 13.22 -0.27 -13.05
CA LEU A 13 13.33 0.58 -11.87
C LEU A 13 12.78 -0.10 -10.60
N MET A 14 11.68 -0.84 -10.71
CA MET A 14 11.14 -1.62 -9.59
C MET A 14 12.06 -2.78 -9.21
N SER A 15 12.66 -3.48 -10.17
CA SER A 15 13.65 -4.54 -9.89
C SER A 15 14.89 -3.97 -9.18
N LEU A 16 15.39 -2.82 -9.62
CA LEU A 16 16.50 -2.14 -8.94
C LEU A 16 16.13 -1.73 -7.51
N LEU A 17 14.91 -1.22 -7.29
CA LEU A 17 14.42 -0.91 -5.96
C LEU A 17 14.35 -2.15 -5.07
N LEU A 18 13.79 -3.26 -5.58
CA LEU A 18 13.72 -4.53 -4.86
C LEU A 18 15.12 -5.05 -4.50
N LEU A 19 16.04 -5.06 -5.46
CA LEU A 19 17.44 -5.46 -5.24
C LEU A 19 18.10 -4.59 -4.17
N TYR A 20 17.88 -3.27 -4.21
CA TYR A 20 18.39 -2.36 -3.19
C TYR A 20 17.82 -2.68 -1.80
N THR A 21 16.52 -3.01 -1.70
CA THR A 21 15.93 -3.37 -0.40
C THR A 21 16.44 -4.69 0.16
N PHE A 22 16.68 -5.69 -0.71
CA PHE A 22 17.26 -6.97 -0.30
C PHE A 22 18.76 -6.85 0.03
N ALA A 23 19.48 -5.92 -0.60
CA ALA A 23 20.89 -5.73 -0.36
C ALA A 23 21.17 -5.33 1.10
N SER A 24 22.26 -5.85 1.65
CA SER A 24 22.75 -5.56 3.00
C SER A 24 23.09 -4.08 3.21
N PHE A 25 23.49 -3.38 2.15
CA PHE A 25 23.78 -1.93 2.16
C PHE A 25 22.52 -1.05 2.12
N GLY A 26 21.36 -1.63 1.81
CA GLY A 26 20.09 -0.94 1.76
C GLY A 26 19.29 -1.21 3.04
N ALA A 27 18.33 -2.12 2.95
CA ALA A 27 17.41 -2.41 4.06
C ALA A 27 17.64 -3.79 4.70
N GLY A 28 18.36 -4.69 4.01
CA GLY A 28 18.57 -6.08 4.41
C GLY A 28 17.26 -6.86 4.62
N ARG A 29 16.16 -6.45 3.98
CA ARG A 29 14.81 -6.95 4.24
C ARG A 29 13.89 -6.78 3.02
N PRO A 30 12.83 -7.58 2.88
CA PRO A 30 11.83 -7.37 1.84
C PRO A 30 11.12 -6.02 1.97
N LEU A 31 10.66 -5.45 0.85
CA LEU A 31 9.79 -4.26 0.86
C LEU A 31 8.56 -4.52 1.73
N GLY A 32 8.10 -3.52 2.48
CA GLY A 32 6.92 -3.62 3.33
C GLY A 32 6.26 -2.26 3.49
N ALA A 33 5.02 -2.22 3.95
CA ALA A 33 4.30 -0.97 4.22
C ALA A 33 3.32 -1.06 5.39
N SER A 34 2.76 -2.25 5.64
CA SER A 34 1.74 -2.44 6.67
C SER A 34 2.26 -2.40 8.10
N THR A 35 3.54 -2.68 8.33
CA THR A 35 4.17 -2.80 9.66
C THR A 35 4.47 -1.43 10.27
N TYR A 36 4.60 -0.41 9.43
CA TYR A 36 4.63 1.00 9.84
C TYR A 36 3.43 1.38 10.73
N VAL A 37 2.22 0.88 10.44
CA VAL A 37 1.01 1.28 11.18
C VAL A 37 1.05 0.85 12.66
N PRO A 38 1.23 -0.44 13.00
CA PRO A 38 1.31 -0.86 14.40
C PRO A 38 2.55 -0.29 15.10
N TYR A 39 3.63 0.01 14.38
CA TYR A 39 4.80 0.69 14.94
C TYR A 39 4.47 2.12 15.40
N TYR A 40 3.84 2.93 14.55
CA TYR A 40 3.40 4.28 14.92
C TYR A 40 2.31 4.27 15.98
N ALA A 41 1.41 3.28 15.97
CA ALA A 41 0.44 3.10 17.03
C ALA A 41 1.12 2.80 18.38
N GLY A 42 2.17 1.96 18.40
CA GLY A 42 2.97 1.70 19.59
C GLY A 42 3.58 2.97 20.18
N ILE A 43 4.11 3.85 19.34
CA ILE A 43 4.64 5.16 19.76
C ILE A 43 3.51 6.06 20.28
N LEU A 44 2.40 6.17 19.54
CA LEU A 44 1.29 7.06 19.88
C LEU A 44 0.63 6.71 21.22
N PHE A 45 0.52 5.42 21.53
CA PHE A 45 -0.07 4.92 22.77
C PHE A 45 0.98 4.67 23.87
N ALA A 46 2.24 5.08 23.68
CA ALA A 46 3.35 4.88 24.61
C ALA A 46 3.46 3.41 25.11
N MET A 47 3.24 2.45 24.21
CA MET A 47 3.33 1.03 24.56
C MET A 47 4.80 0.60 24.61
N ASN A 48 5.24 0.11 25.76
CA ASN A 48 6.62 -0.35 25.94
C ASN A 48 6.86 -1.65 25.15
N PRO A 49 7.87 -1.70 24.25
CA PRO A 49 8.23 -2.93 23.54
C PRO A 49 8.63 -4.07 24.50
N GLU A 50 9.16 -3.76 25.69
CA GLU A 50 9.55 -4.77 26.68
C GLU A 50 8.37 -5.64 27.17
N HIS A 51 7.15 -5.10 27.18
CA HIS A 51 5.97 -5.83 27.64
C HIS A 51 5.24 -6.59 26.53
N TYR A 52 5.52 -6.31 25.26
CA TYR A 52 4.80 -6.87 24.12
C TYR A 52 5.76 -7.42 23.09
N THR A 53 5.86 -8.75 22.99
CA THR A 53 6.70 -9.46 22.01
C THR A 53 6.45 -9.02 20.57
N TYR A 54 5.19 -8.75 20.22
CA TYR A 54 4.82 -8.24 18.90
C TYR A 54 5.44 -6.88 18.60
N LEU A 55 5.54 -5.98 19.58
CA LEU A 55 6.14 -4.65 19.40
C LEU A 55 7.64 -4.73 19.14
N GLN A 56 8.33 -5.69 19.75
CA GLN A 56 9.76 -5.95 19.52
C GLN A 56 10.02 -6.44 18.09
N GLU A 57 9.17 -7.32 17.57
CA GLU A 57 9.31 -7.85 16.20
C GLU A 57 9.09 -6.77 15.14
N ILE A 58 8.19 -5.82 15.38
CA ILE A 58 7.82 -4.79 14.41
C ILE A 58 8.64 -3.51 14.50
N GLU A 59 9.45 -3.32 15.55
CA GLU A 59 10.18 -2.08 15.78
C GLU A 59 11.12 -1.73 14.63
N LYS A 60 12.03 -2.65 14.29
CA LYS A 60 12.98 -2.45 13.19
C LYS A 60 12.25 -2.40 11.83
N PRO A 61 11.36 -3.35 11.47
CA PRO A 61 10.54 -3.30 10.25
C PRO A 61 9.76 -1.99 10.08
N GLY A 62 8.98 -1.61 11.08
CA GLY A 62 8.04 -0.49 11.02
C GLY A 62 8.74 0.87 10.93
N ALA A 63 9.86 1.07 11.64
CA ALA A 63 10.63 2.31 11.56
C ALA A 63 11.12 2.57 10.12
N TRP A 64 11.68 1.55 9.49
CA TRP A 64 12.19 1.67 8.11
C TRP A 64 11.09 1.79 7.09
N GLU A 65 10.01 1.00 7.21
CA GLU A 65 8.84 1.14 6.35
C GLU A 65 8.28 2.56 6.44
N GLY A 66 8.29 3.18 7.63
CA GLY A 66 7.91 4.57 7.83
C GLY A 66 8.77 5.56 7.04
N VAL A 67 10.10 5.42 7.10
CA VAL A 67 11.03 6.26 6.32
C VAL A 67 10.83 6.04 4.82
N MET A 68 10.67 4.79 4.38
CA MET A 68 10.44 4.44 2.99
C MET A 68 9.11 5.03 2.48
N LEU A 69 8.03 4.92 3.24
CA LEU A 69 6.73 5.48 2.88
C LEU A 69 6.78 7.01 2.81
N LEU A 70 7.48 7.66 3.75
CA LEU A 70 7.71 9.10 3.70
C LEU A 70 8.52 9.50 2.46
N GLY A 71 9.58 8.75 2.13
CA GLY A 71 10.34 8.93 0.90
C GLY A 71 9.49 8.75 -0.36
N SER A 72 8.59 7.75 -0.38
CA SER A 72 7.67 7.52 -1.50
C SER A 72 6.65 8.65 -1.66
N LEU A 73 6.17 9.21 -0.55
CA LEU A 73 5.26 10.36 -0.53
C LEU A 73 5.96 11.61 -1.10
N VAL A 74 7.16 11.90 -0.62
CA VAL A 74 7.96 13.06 -1.09
C VAL A 74 8.37 12.89 -2.55
N GLY A 75 8.85 11.72 -2.95
CA GLY A 75 9.23 11.42 -4.33
C GLY A 75 8.05 11.49 -5.30
N GLY A 76 6.89 10.97 -4.88
CA GLY A 76 5.63 11.09 -5.62
C GLY A 76 5.18 12.55 -5.77
N PHE A 77 5.30 13.34 -4.71
CA PHE A 77 4.99 14.77 -4.72
C PHE A 77 5.89 15.55 -5.68
N ILE A 78 7.22 15.39 -5.57
CA ILE A 78 8.20 16.03 -6.47
C ILE A 78 7.93 15.63 -7.93
N THR A 79 7.70 14.34 -8.18
CA THR A 79 7.39 13.84 -9.53
C THR A 79 6.08 14.40 -10.07
N SER A 80 5.06 14.54 -9.21
CA SER A 80 3.76 15.10 -9.58
C SER A 80 3.84 16.57 -9.94
N VAL A 81 4.61 17.35 -9.18
CA VAL A 81 4.74 18.81 -9.36
C VAL A 81 5.68 19.16 -10.51
N PHE A 82 6.90 18.62 -10.51
CA PHE A 82 7.97 19.09 -11.40
C PHE A 82 8.07 18.30 -12.71
N ILE A 83 7.90 16.97 -12.67
CA ILE A 83 8.16 16.10 -13.83
C ILE A 83 6.89 15.93 -14.68
N THR A 84 5.84 15.42 -14.05
CA THR A 84 4.59 15.09 -14.75
C THR A 84 3.63 16.28 -14.82
N LYS A 85 3.84 17.31 -13.98
CA LYS A 85 2.96 18.48 -13.84
C LYS A 85 1.48 18.08 -13.70
N SER A 86 1.26 16.99 -12.96
CA SER A 86 -0.04 16.32 -12.81
C SER A 86 -0.68 16.56 -11.45
N PHE A 87 -0.05 17.38 -10.60
CA PHE A 87 -0.55 17.70 -9.28
C PHE A 87 -1.93 18.37 -9.35
N ARG A 88 -2.91 17.74 -8.69
CA ARG A 88 -4.28 18.24 -8.59
C ARG A 88 -4.86 17.86 -7.24
N PHE A 89 -5.43 18.82 -6.54
CA PHE A 89 -6.18 18.55 -5.34
C PHE A 89 -7.58 18.05 -5.73
N SER A 90 -7.87 16.78 -5.43
CA SER A 90 -9.17 16.17 -5.72
C SER A 90 -9.63 15.36 -4.52
N ILE A 91 -10.58 15.92 -3.78
CA ILE A 91 -11.22 15.24 -2.66
C ILE A 91 -12.19 14.16 -3.17
N MET A 92 -12.68 14.28 -4.40
CA MET A 92 -13.70 13.38 -4.95
C MET A 92 -13.24 12.77 -6.28
N PRO A 93 -12.87 11.48 -6.29
CA PRO A 93 -12.58 10.75 -7.51
C PRO A 93 -13.80 10.72 -8.43
N THR A 94 -13.58 10.82 -9.74
CA THR A 94 -14.64 10.73 -10.75
C THR A 94 -15.42 9.42 -10.63
N GLY A 95 -14.75 8.30 -10.35
CA GLY A 95 -15.40 7.01 -10.14
C GLY A 95 -16.39 6.99 -8.97
N TRP A 96 -16.12 7.73 -7.88
CA TRP A 96 -17.05 7.78 -6.75
C TRP A 96 -18.37 8.49 -7.12
N LYS A 97 -18.27 9.59 -7.89
CA LYS A 97 -19.44 10.34 -8.39
C LYS A 97 -20.32 9.49 -9.30
N VAL A 98 -19.70 8.64 -10.13
CA VAL A 98 -20.42 7.82 -11.11
C VAL A 98 -21.13 6.63 -10.47
N TYR A 99 -20.49 5.95 -9.52
CA TYR A 99 -20.99 4.66 -9.02
C TYR A 99 -21.63 4.71 -7.63
N LYS A 100 -21.47 5.80 -6.87
CA LYS A 100 -21.96 5.91 -5.49
C LYS A 100 -22.76 7.17 -5.25
N ASN A 101 -22.11 8.29 -4.95
CA ASN A 101 -22.78 9.56 -4.64
C ASN A 101 -21.84 10.76 -4.79
N SER A 102 -22.39 11.96 -4.61
CA SER A 102 -21.65 13.23 -4.58
C SER A 102 -21.32 13.71 -3.16
N SER A 103 -21.50 12.88 -2.12
CA SER A 103 -21.25 13.26 -0.72
C SER A 103 -19.79 13.03 -0.33
N VAL A 104 -19.13 14.11 0.11
CA VAL A 104 -17.74 14.07 0.60
C VAL A 104 -17.62 13.21 1.87
N ILE A 105 -18.56 13.39 2.81
CA ILE A 105 -18.57 12.67 4.10
C ILE A 105 -18.71 11.17 3.87
N SER A 106 -19.63 10.77 2.98
CA SER A 106 -19.84 9.35 2.65
C SER A 106 -18.55 8.72 2.12
N ARG A 107 -17.84 9.40 1.21
CA ARG A 107 -16.55 8.92 0.69
C ARG A 107 -15.48 8.77 1.77
N LEU A 108 -15.38 9.75 2.67
CA LEU A 108 -14.40 9.73 3.76
C LEU A 108 -14.64 8.55 4.69
N ILE A 109 -15.89 8.33 5.11
CA ILE A 109 -16.27 7.20 5.96
C ILE A 109 -15.93 5.88 5.27
N TRP A 110 -16.31 5.71 4.01
CA TRP A 110 -16.01 4.49 3.25
C TRP A 110 -14.50 4.25 3.08
N SER A 111 -13.72 5.31 2.80
CA SER A 111 -12.26 5.19 2.66
C SER A 111 -11.60 4.82 3.98
N PHE A 112 -12.09 5.39 5.09
CA PHE A 112 -11.59 5.08 6.43
C PHE A 112 -11.88 3.64 6.83
N VAL A 113 -13.14 3.19 6.70
CA VAL A 113 -13.57 1.83 7.03
C VAL A 113 -12.84 0.81 6.15
N ALA A 114 -12.74 1.06 4.85
CA ALA A 114 -11.99 0.18 3.94
C ALA A 114 -10.49 0.13 4.30
N GLY A 115 -9.89 1.27 4.64
CA GLY A 115 -8.49 1.35 5.08
C GLY A 115 -8.25 0.56 6.38
N PHE A 116 -9.17 0.64 7.33
CA PHE A 116 -9.13 -0.13 8.56
C PHE A 116 -9.11 -1.64 8.29
N PHE A 117 -10.06 -2.14 7.49
CA PHE A 117 -10.09 -3.55 7.10
C PHE A 117 -8.86 -3.97 6.29
N LEU A 118 -8.34 -3.10 5.42
CA LEU A 118 -7.14 -3.36 4.63
C LEU A 118 -5.92 -3.58 5.54
N ILE A 119 -5.69 -2.70 6.53
CA ILE A 119 -4.56 -2.84 7.44
C ILE A 119 -4.69 -4.08 8.32
N ILE A 120 -5.89 -4.36 8.86
CA ILE A 120 -6.14 -5.58 9.63
C ILE A 120 -5.86 -6.82 8.78
N GLY A 121 -6.43 -6.88 7.57
CA GLY A 121 -6.21 -7.98 6.65
C GLY A 121 -4.74 -8.16 6.27
N ALA A 122 -4.02 -7.08 6.01
CA ALA A 122 -2.59 -7.13 5.70
C ALA A 122 -1.76 -7.68 6.87
N ARG A 123 -2.09 -7.33 8.12
CA ARG A 123 -1.37 -7.85 9.29
C ARG A 123 -1.76 -9.29 9.62
N LEU A 124 -3.03 -9.67 9.44
CA LEU A 124 -3.49 -11.06 9.58
C LEU A 124 -2.84 -11.98 8.53
N ALA A 125 -2.66 -11.51 7.30
CA ALA A 125 -1.98 -12.24 6.23
C ALA A 125 -0.45 -12.28 6.39
N GLY A 126 0.12 -11.59 7.39
CA GLY A 126 1.58 -11.48 7.54
C GLY A 126 2.26 -10.60 6.49
N GLY A 127 1.51 -9.78 5.75
CA GLY A 127 2.06 -8.80 4.82
C GLY A 127 1.04 -8.19 3.87
N CYS A 128 1.37 -7.02 3.33
CA CYS A 128 0.60 -6.33 2.28
C CYS A 128 1.09 -6.71 0.87
N THR A 129 0.49 -6.13 -0.17
CA THR A 129 0.87 -6.35 -1.57
C THR A 129 2.36 -6.05 -1.84
N SER A 130 2.96 -5.04 -1.22
CA SER A 130 4.39 -4.75 -1.41
C SER A 130 5.32 -5.81 -0.80
N GLY A 131 4.96 -6.38 0.35
CA GLY A 131 5.78 -7.40 1.02
C GLY A 131 5.45 -8.81 0.61
N HIS A 132 4.21 -9.22 0.82
CA HIS A 132 3.81 -10.61 0.60
C HIS A 132 3.64 -10.93 -0.88
N PHE A 133 3.31 -9.95 -1.74
CA PHE A 133 3.16 -10.17 -3.18
C PHE A 133 4.41 -9.76 -3.96
N LEU A 134 4.83 -8.49 -3.97
CA LEU A 134 5.99 -8.05 -4.78
C LEU A 134 7.31 -8.69 -4.33
N SER A 135 7.65 -8.58 -3.05
CA SER A 135 8.91 -9.15 -2.54
C SER A 135 8.88 -10.68 -2.42
N GLY A 136 7.72 -11.24 -2.11
CA GLY A 136 7.55 -12.69 -1.99
C GLY A 136 7.56 -13.40 -3.34
N MET A 137 6.91 -12.82 -4.36
CA MET A 137 6.92 -13.38 -5.71
C MET A 137 8.30 -13.31 -6.36
N SER A 138 9.10 -12.27 -6.09
CA SER A 138 10.49 -12.23 -6.56
C SER A 138 11.38 -13.32 -5.96
N GLN A 139 11.00 -13.85 -4.80
CA GLN A 139 11.68 -14.99 -4.14
C GLN A 139 11.07 -16.35 -4.55
N THR A 140 10.10 -16.37 -5.47
CA THR A 140 9.35 -17.57 -5.87
C THR A 140 8.70 -18.27 -4.65
N ALA A 141 8.28 -17.49 -3.65
CA ALA A 141 7.63 -18.05 -2.46
C ALA A 141 6.22 -18.58 -2.82
N PHE A 142 5.97 -19.85 -2.48
CA PHE A 142 4.68 -20.50 -2.78
C PHE A 142 3.51 -19.83 -2.05
N SER A 143 3.73 -19.38 -0.82
CA SER A 143 2.75 -18.60 -0.04
C SER A 143 2.30 -17.33 -0.76
N SER A 144 3.24 -16.63 -1.39
CA SER A 144 2.99 -15.41 -2.14
C SER A 144 2.17 -15.62 -3.40
N MET A 145 2.34 -16.77 -4.06
CA MET A 145 1.55 -17.14 -5.23
C MET A 145 0.09 -17.41 -4.84
N ILE A 146 -0.12 -18.15 -3.74
CA ILE A 146 -1.47 -18.41 -3.20
C ILE A 146 -2.13 -17.09 -2.78
N PHE A 147 -1.43 -16.27 -2.00
CA PHE A 147 -1.92 -14.97 -1.57
C PHE A 147 -2.28 -14.09 -2.77
N GLY A 148 -1.40 -14.02 -3.78
CA GLY A 148 -1.62 -13.28 -5.01
C GLY A 148 -2.87 -13.73 -5.75
N GLY A 149 -3.08 -15.03 -5.88
CA GLY A 149 -4.28 -15.60 -6.50
C GLY A 149 -5.55 -15.24 -5.74
N VAL A 150 -5.56 -15.41 -4.41
CA VAL A 150 -6.71 -15.08 -3.56
C VAL A 150 -7.03 -13.59 -3.60
N VAL A 151 -6.02 -12.72 -3.51
CA VAL A 151 -6.20 -11.27 -3.60
C VAL A 151 -6.75 -10.87 -4.97
N LEU A 152 -6.25 -11.46 -6.06
CA LEU A 152 -6.74 -11.17 -7.41
C LEU A 152 -8.22 -11.55 -7.57
N VAL A 153 -8.61 -12.76 -7.15
CA VAL A 153 -10.01 -13.21 -7.18
C VAL A 153 -10.88 -12.31 -6.32
N SER A 154 -10.45 -12.00 -5.09
CA SER A 154 -11.17 -11.13 -4.17
C SER A 154 -11.34 -9.72 -4.72
N LEU A 155 -10.31 -9.18 -5.41
CA LEU A 155 -10.36 -7.87 -6.06
C LEU A 155 -11.38 -7.85 -7.20
N ILE A 156 -11.42 -8.89 -8.04
CA ILE A 156 -12.38 -8.99 -9.15
C ILE A 156 -13.82 -9.07 -8.60
N ILE A 157 -14.06 -9.92 -7.61
CA ILE A 157 -15.38 -10.07 -6.98
C ILE A 157 -15.82 -8.77 -6.31
N THR A 158 -14.95 -8.21 -5.47
CA THR A 158 -15.23 -6.96 -4.74
C THR A 158 -15.43 -5.82 -5.72
N GLY A 159 -14.61 -5.71 -6.77
CA GLY A 159 -14.78 -4.70 -7.82
C GLY A 159 -16.12 -4.81 -8.52
N LYS A 160 -16.53 -6.03 -8.90
CA LYS A 160 -17.83 -6.28 -9.54
C LYS A 160 -19.00 -5.92 -8.61
N LEU A 161 -18.93 -6.26 -7.33
CA LEU A 161 -19.96 -5.95 -6.35
C LEU A 161 -20.00 -4.45 -6.03
N PHE A 162 -18.83 -3.84 -5.85
CA PHE A 162 -18.69 -2.45 -5.44
C PHE A 162 -19.10 -1.47 -6.55
N TYR A 163 -18.70 -1.74 -7.80
CA TYR A 163 -19.04 -0.93 -8.96
C TYR A 163 -20.31 -1.41 -9.68
N LYS A 164 -21.05 -2.36 -9.11
CA LYS A 164 -22.39 -2.67 -9.61
C LYS A 164 -23.24 -1.41 -9.46
N SER A 165 -23.55 -0.75 -10.56
CA SER A 165 -24.59 0.29 -10.56
C SER A 165 -25.86 -0.37 -10.04
N GLY A 166 -26.32 0.05 -8.86
CA GLY A 166 -27.74 0.03 -8.62
C GLY A 166 -28.35 0.90 -9.71
N ASP A 167 -29.36 0.39 -10.38
CA ASP A 167 -30.11 1.05 -11.45
C ASP A 167 -30.90 2.24 -10.87
N SER A 168 -30.20 3.21 -10.28
CA SER A 168 -30.80 4.47 -9.85
C SER A 168 -30.83 5.37 -11.08
N LYS A 169 -31.93 5.22 -11.82
CA LYS A 169 -32.59 6.37 -12.41
C LYS A 169 -32.87 7.43 -11.36
#